data_AF-A0AA91DFA5-F1
#
_entry.id   AF-A0AA91DFA5-F1
#
_cell.length_a   1.000
_cell.length_b   1.000
_cell.length_c   1.000
_cell.angle_alpha   90.00
_cell.angle_beta   90.00
_cell.angle_gamma   90.00
#
_symmetry.space_group_name_H-M   'P 1'
#
loop_
_entity.id
_entity.type
_entity.pdbx_description
1 polymer ?
#
loop_
_entity_poly.entity_id
_entity_poly.type
_entity_poly.pdbx_seq_one_letter_code
_entity_poly.pdbx_strand_id
1 'polypeptide(L)'
;MREVIQCLIDWLESEPSDEKGHRILRALAKESLKKADFEESKRRFTAEEIVAAVGETLESAEPKKWIDWPGSLKKYCETREPQIVEFARKRGLSCYPKPDRKSTKGGPGRLTTFYIKAEPVPEITEEGQGIEGVLGRNNAADLQASYQMTELGEIKPSWIASRLFRRGQIELRQWHVWVILGWLAIIAGFSVLIAYAGWLSLSVPRPVTTSDLTLLVSIFAIPYGAWVTIIKPWILLLDDRIVVAHELFTNFYEQSAQFELLRDGDLRVVRLVRYSAACPICGATIYLEKGEPDYRRRLVGRCYESPREHVFSFDRITRCGRLLVDR
;
A
#
# COMPACT_ATOMS: atom_id res chain seq x y z
N MET A 1 -15.91 -22.36 -23.41
CA MET A 1 -15.28 -22.18 -22.07
C MET A 1 -13.80 -21.87 -22.13
N ARG A 2 -12.98 -22.69 -22.81
CA ARG A 2 -11.53 -22.46 -22.93
C ARG A 2 -11.21 -21.07 -23.49
N GLU A 3 -11.85 -20.69 -24.60
CA GLU A 3 -11.69 -19.37 -25.22
C GLU A 3 -12.10 -18.20 -24.31
N VAL A 4 -13.18 -18.39 -23.53
CA VAL A 4 -13.68 -17.40 -22.56
C VAL A 4 -12.68 -17.20 -21.42
N ILE A 5 -12.06 -18.28 -20.92
CA ILE A 5 -11.01 -18.20 -19.89
C ILE A 5 -9.73 -17.59 -20.47
N GLN A 6 -9.36 -17.95 -21.71
CA GLN A 6 -8.22 -17.34 -22.39
C GLN A 6 -8.41 -15.84 -22.59
N CYS A 7 -9.63 -15.40 -22.92
CA CYS A 7 -9.99 -13.99 -22.99
C CYS A 7 -9.72 -13.25 -21.66
N LEU A 8 -10.04 -13.86 -20.52
CA LEU A 8 -9.73 -13.28 -19.22
C LEU A 8 -8.23 -13.15 -18.98
N ILE A 9 -7.47 -14.21 -19.29
CA ILE A 9 -6.01 -14.23 -19.11
C ILE A 9 -5.37 -13.14 -19.95
N ASP A 10 -5.74 -13.05 -21.22
CA ASP A 10 -5.15 -12.08 -22.13
C ASP A 10 -5.51 -10.64 -21.74
N TRP A 11 -6.73 -10.41 -21.23
CA TRP A 11 -7.09 -9.09 -20.67
C TRP A 11 -6.23 -8.75 -19.45
N LEU A 12 -6.08 -9.70 -18.51
CA LEU A 12 -5.20 -9.54 -17.34
C LEU A 12 -3.74 -9.33 -17.73
N GLU A 13 -3.27 -9.92 -18.83
CA GLU A 13 -1.90 -9.71 -19.31
C GLU A 13 -1.73 -8.39 -20.06
N SER A 14 -2.81 -7.85 -20.66
CA SER A 14 -2.81 -6.52 -21.27
C SER A 14 -2.83 -5.38 -20.25
N GLU A 15 -3.38 -5.63 -19.05
CA GLU A 15 -3.44 -4.68 -17.94
C GLU A 15 -2.76 -5.25 -16.68
N PRO A 16 -1.41 -5.34 -16.66
CA PRO A 16 -0.70 -5.91 -15.54
C PRO A 16 -0.92 -5.06 -14.28
N SER A 17 -1.29 -5.71 -13.17
CA SER A 17 -1.44 -5.06 -11.87
C SER A 17 -0.88 -5.94 -10.75
N ASP A 18 -0.16 -5.32 -9.81
CA ASP A 18 0.35 -5.99 -8.60
C ASP A 18 -0.73 -6.14 -7.50
N GLU A 19 -1.94 -5.67 -7.78
CA GLU A 19 -3.07 -5.79 -6.87
C GLU A 19 -3.37 -7.24 -6.49
N LYS A 20 -3.78 -7.41 -5.24
CA LYS A 20 -4.16 -8.71 -4.70
C LYS A 20 -5.30 -9.35 -5.50
N GLY A 21 -6.33 -8.56 -5.86
CA GLY A 21 -7.44 -9.02 -6.70
C GLY A 21 -6.98 -9.52 -8.07
N HIS A 22 -6.09 -8.78 -8.72
CA HIS A 22 -5.47 -9.16 -9.99
C HIS A 22 -4.72 -10.49 -9.89
N ARG A 23 -3.83 -10.63 -8.88
CA ARG A 23 -3.04 -11.85 -8.66
C ARG A 23 -3.92 -13.07 -8.42
N ILE A 24 -4.95 -12.92 -7.58
CA ILE A 24 -5.91 -14.00 -7.30
C ILE A 24 -6.69 -14.37 -8.57
N LEU A 25 -7.22 -13.39 -9.31
CA LEU A 25 -7.99 -13.63 -10.52
C LEU A 25 -7.15 -14.29 -11.62
N ARG A 26 -5.89 -13.86 -11.76
CA ARG A 26 -4.92 -14.45 -12.69
C ARG A 26 -4.61 -15.90 -12.33
N ALA A 27 -4.37 -16.20 -11.06
CA ALA A 27 -4.15 -17.57 -10.60
C ALA A 27 -5.39 -18.45 -10.85
N LEU A 28 -6.58 -17.96 -10.49
CA LEU A 28 -7.84 -18.65 -10.73
C LEU A 28 -8.08 -18.91 -12.23
N ALA A 29 -7.79 -17.94 -13.10
CA ALA A 29 -7.96 -18.07 -14.54
C ALA A 29 -6.97 -19.10 -15.14
N LYS A 30 -5.69 -19.06 -14.74
CA LYS A 30 -4.68 -20.02 -15.19
C LYS A 30 -4.99 -21.44 -14.75
N GLU A 31 -5.41 -21.64 -13.50
CA GLU A 31 -5.84 -22.96 -13.01
C GLU A 31 -7.13 -23.44 -13.69
N SER A 32 -8.08 -22.53 -13.93
CA SER A 32 -9.31 -22.85 -14.67
C SER A 32 -9.02 -23.24 -16.12
N LEU A 33 -7.99 -22.67 -16.75
CA LEU A 33 -7.58 -23.01 -18.11
C LEU A 33 -7.04 -24.44 -18.19
N LYS A 34 -6.22 -24.87 -17.21
CA LYS A 34 -5.70 -26.25 -17.13
C LYS A 34 -6.82 -27.29 -17.06
N LYS A 35 -7.95 -26.93 -16.44
CA LYS A 35 -9.13 -27.79 -16.31
C LYS A 35 -10.26 -27.40 -17.28
N ALA A 36 -10.00 -26.64 -18.34
CA ALA A 36 -11.04 -26.05 -19.18
C ALA A 36 -11.99 -27.07 -19.83
N ASP A 37 -11.49 -28.27 -20.11
CA ASP A 37 -12.23 -29.36 -20.76
C ASP A 37 -13.08 -30.20 -19.79
N PHE A 38 -12.94 -29.97 -18.48
CA PHE A 38 -13.73 -30.66 -17.47
C PHE A 38 -15.08 -29.95 -17.22
N GLU A 39 -16.05 -30.71 -16.73
CA GLU A 39 -17.32 -30.16 -16.26
C GLU A 39 -17.13 -29.06 -15.19
N GLU A 40 -18.07 -28.12 -15.12
CA GLU A 40 -18.05 -27.01 -14.15
C GLU A 40 -17.90 -27.47 -12.70
N SER A 41 -18.47 -28.63 -12.34
CA SER A 41 -18.36 -29.23 -11.01
C SER A 41 -16.91 -29.51 -10.60
N LYS A 42 -16.05 -29.87 -11.56
CA LYS A 42 -14.64 -30.21 -11.41
C LYS A 42 -13.69 -29.03 -11.64
N ARG A 43 -14.21 -27.87 -12.09
CA ARG A 43 -13.50 -26.60 -12.28
C ARG A 43 -13.69 -25.64 -11.11
N ARG A 44 -13.81 -26.20 -9.92
CA ARG A 44 -13.98 -25.50 -8.66
C ARG A 44 -12.71 -25.65 -7.83
N PHE A 45 -12.24 -24.54 -7.30
CA PHE A 45 -11.00 -24.47 -6.55
C PHE A 45 -11.24 -24.03 -5.12
N THR A 46 -10.50 -24.60 -4.18
CA THR A 46 -10.54 -24.17 -2.77
C THR A 46 -9.67 -22.92 -2.57
N ALA A 47 -9.82 -22.26 -1.42
CA ALA A 47 -8.96 -21.11 -1.08
C ALA A 47 -7.48 -21.49 -1.01
N GLU A 48 -7.18 -22.69 -0.49
CA GLU A 48 -5.82 -23.22 -0.36
C GLU A 48 -5.17 -23.46 -1.72
N GLU A 49 -5.92 -24.05 -2.67
CA GLU A 49 -5.42 -24.29 -4.03
C GLU A 49 -5.08 -22.99 -4.76
N ILE A 50 -5.90 -21.95 -4.58
CA ILE A 50 -5.67 -20.64 -5.21
C ILE A 50 -4.45 -19.96 -4.60
N VAL A 51 -4.31 -19.96 -3.27
CA VAL A 51 -3.14 -19.40 -2.58
C VAL A 51 -1.85 -20.10 -3.03
N ALA A 52 -1.87 -21.43 -3.10
CA ALA A 52 -0.75 -22.22 -3.59
C ALA A 52 -0.38 -21.86 -5.04
N ALA A 53 -1.38 -21.60 -5.90
CA ALA A 53 -1.17 -21.20 -7.28
C ALA A 53 -0.61 -19.76 -7.44
N VAL A 54 -0.90 -18.87 -6.50
CA VAL A 54 -0.28 -17.52 -6.44
C VAL A 54 1.20 -17.60 -6.03
N GLY A 55 1.59 -18.66 -5.31
CA GLY A 55 2.98 -18.87 -4.85
C GLY A 55 3.31 -18.15 -3.55
N GLU A 56 2.31 -17.71 -2.77
CA GLU A 56 2.53 -17.16 -1.43
C GLU A 56 2.48 -18.27 -0.37
N THR A 57 3.52 -18.36 0.46
CA THR A 57 3.51 -19.17 1.69
C THR A 57 2.83 -18.38 2.80
N LEU A 58 1.56 -18.68 3.07
CA LEU A 58 0.84 -18.11 4.21
C LEU A 58 1.34 -18.79 5.49
N GLU A 59 2.33 -18.18 6.18
CA GLU A 59 2.86 -18.72 7.45
C GLU A 59 1.91 -18.49 8.64
N SER A 60 0.91 -17.60 8.53
CA SER A 60 0.03 -17.23 9.66
C SER A 60 -1.44 -16.96 9.30
N ALA A 61 -1.78 -16.59 8.06
CA ALA A 61 -3.15 -16.20 7.69
C ALA A 61 -3.99 -17.37 7.13
N GLU A 62 -5.21 -17.55 7.64
CA GLU A 62 -6.18 -18.49 7.06
C GLU A 62 -6.43 -18.16 5.57
N PRO A 63 -6.27 -19.11 4.63
CA PRO A 63 -6.40 -18.88 3.18
C PRO A 63 -7.70 -18.18 2.77
N LYS A 64 -8.80 -18.49 3.48
CA LYS A 64 -10.11 -17.88 3.25
C LYS A 64 -10.18 -16.40 3.64
N LYS A 65 -9.50 -16.01 4.72
CA LYS A 65 -9.38 -14.60 5.14
C LYS A 65 -8.44 -13.85 4.21
N TRP A 66 -7.39 -14.51 3.73
CA TRP A 66 -6.48 -13.92 2.76
C TRP A 66 -7.19 -13.61 1.44
N ILE A 67 -7.98 -14.51 0.84
CA ILE A 67 -8.68 -14.19 -0.43
C ILE A 67 -9.66 -13.01 -0.31
N ASP A 68 -10.29 -12.81 0.87
CA ASP A 68 -11.30 -11.77 1.13
C ASP A 68 -12.22 -11.51 -0.08
N TRP A 69 -13.08 -12.49 -0.37
CA TRP A 69 -14.01 -12.42 -1.51
C TRP A 69 -14.87 -11.14 -1.54
N PRO A 70 -15.66 -10.81 -0.49
CA PRO A 70 -16.54 -9.65 -0.56
C PRO A 70 -15.80 -8.31 -0.57
N GLY A 71 -14.65 -8.21 0.11
CA GLY A 71 -13.93 -6.94 0.26
C GLY A 71 -13.02 -6.61 -0.90
N SER A 72 -12.22 -7.56 -1.37
CA SER A 72 -11.18 -7.32 -2.37
C SER A 72 -11.56 -7.87 -3.75
N LEU A 73 -11.73 -9.18 -3.87
CA LEU A 73 -11.85 -9.84 -5.17
C LEU A 73 -13.17 -9.51 -5.88
N LYS A 74 -14.31 -9.57 -5.19
CA LYS A 74 -15.62 -9.26 -5.78
C LYS A 74 -15.66 -7.81 -6.29
N LYS A 75 -15.21 -6.86 -5.48
CA LYS A 75 -15.16 -5.44 -5.86
C LYS A 75 -14.21 -5.19 -7.04
N TYR A 76 -13.03 -5.81 -7.03
CA TYR A 76 -12.10 -5.75 -8.15
C TYR A 76 -12.77 -6.22 -9.44
N CYS A 77 -13.47 -7.36 -9.39
CA CYS A 77 -14.16 -7.90 -10.55
C CYS A 77 -15.33 -7.04 -11.01
N GLU A 78 -16.17 -6.53 -10.10
CA GLU A 78 -17.32 -5.68 -10.44
C GLU A 78 -16.87 -4.33 -11.04
N THR A 79 -15.78 -3.75 -10.53
CA THR A 79 -15.24 -2.48 -11.05
C THR A 79 -14.74 -2.62 -12.50
N ARG A 80 -14.11 -3.76 -12.80
CA ARG A 80 -13.48 -4.03 -14.10
C ARG A 80 -14.36 -4.85 -15.05
N GLU A 81 -15.54 -5.26 -14.61
CA GLU A 81 -16.52 -6.00 -15.41
C GLU A 81 -16.84 -5.31 -16.75
N PRO A 82 -17.05 -3.97 -16.82
CA PRO A 82 -17.31 -3.30 -18.09
C PRO A 82 -16.13 -3.42 -19.08
N GLN A 83 -14.89 -3.37 -18.58
CA GLN A 83 -13.69 -3.49 -19.41
C GLN A 83 -13.52 -4.92 -19.93
N ILE A 84 -13.77 -5.92 -19.08
CA ILE A 84 -13.74 -7.35 -19.45
C ILE A 84 -14.81 -7.66 -20.51
N VAL A 85 -16.03 -7.12 -20.33
CA VAL A 85 -17.13 -7.28 -21.29
C VAL A 85 -16.78 -6.65 -22.64
N GLU A 86 -16.23 -5.43 -22.64
CA GLU A 86 -15.80 -4.75 -23.85
C GLU A 86 -14.65 -5.50 -24.55
N PHE A 87 -13.71 -6.05 -23.78
CA PHE A 87 -12.61 -6.85 -24.32
C PHE A 87 -13.10 -8.15 -24.96
N ALA A 88 -14.07 -8.83 -24.34
CA ALA A 88 -14.71 -10.02 -24.90
C ALA A 88 -15.49 -9.68 -26.20
N ARG A 89 -16.19 -8.55 -26.21
CA ARG A 89 -16.91 -8.03 -27.39
C ARG A 89 -15.97 -7.74 -28.55
N LYS A 90 -14.84 -7.07 -28.31
CA LYS A 90 -13.80 -6.79 -29.33
C LYS A 90 -13.23 -8.08 -29.94
N ARG A 91 -13.24 -9.19 -29.21
CA ARG A 91 -12.83 -10.51 -29.69
C ARG A 91 -13.94 -11.31 -30.40
N GLY A 92 -15.15 -10.75 -30.51
CA GLY A 92 -16.29 -11.43 -31.12
C GLY A 92 -16.84 -12.58 -30.29
N LEU A 93 -16.58 -12.61 -28.98
CA LEU A 93 -17.11 -13.67 -28.10
C LEU A 93 -18.55 -13.35 -27.69
N SER A 94 -19.42 -14.37 -27.73
CA SER A 94 -20.81 -14.25 -27.27
C SER A 94 -20.95 -14.25 -25.75
N CYS A 95 -19.92 -14.69 -25.03
CA CYS A 95 -19.91 -14.81 -23.58
C CYS A 95 -18.62 -14.23 -22.99
N TYR A 96 -18.70 -13.64 -21.81
CA TYR A 96 -17.57 -13.12 -21.05
C TYR A 96 -17.31 -13.93 -19.77
N PRO A 97 -16.06 -13.97 -19.29
CA PRO A 97 -15.68 -14.68 -18.07
C PRO A 97 -16.08 -13.90 -16.82
N LYS A 98 -16.85 -14.51 -15.92
CA LYS A 98 -17.20 -13.93 -14.62
C LYS A 98 -16.80 -14.86 -13.48
N PRO A 99 -15.98 -14.41 -12.52
CA PRO A 99 -15.66 -15.20 -11.34
C PRO A 99 -16.85 -15.26 -10.38
N ASP A 100 -17.08 -16.44 -9.79
CA ASP A 100 -18.16 -16.68 -8.84
C ASP A 100 -17.70 -17.60 -7.69
N ARG A 101 -18.50 -17.63 -6.62
CA ARG A 101 -18.23 -18.40 -5.41
C ARG A 101 -19.44 -19.23 -5.02
N LYS A 102 -19.20 -20.52 -4.75
CA LYS A 102 -20.19 -21.40 -4.13
C LYS A 102 -19.89 -21.56 -2.63
N SER A 103 -20.73 -20.97 -1.79
CA SER A 103 -20.67 -21.16 -0.34
C SER A 103 -21.60 -22.29 0.09
N THR A 104 -21.05 -23.29 0.78
CA THR A 104 -21.81 -24.39 1.39
C THR A 104 -22.14 -24.07 2.86
N LYS A 105 -23.35 -24.43 3.32
CA LYS A 105 -23.73 -24.35 4.74
C LYS A 105 -22.87 -25.35 5.51
N GLY A 106 -22.11 -24.85 6.49
CA GLY A 106 -20.93 -25.51 7.08
C GLY A 106 -21.13 -26.95 7.57
N GLY A 107 -20.07 -27.74 7.42
CA GLY A 107 -19.91 -29.10 7.90
C GLY A 107 -18.52 -29.62 7.50
N PRO A 108 -17.94 -30.61 8.21
CA PRO A 108 -16.65 -31.19 7.85
C PRO A 108 -16.69 -31.73 6.41
N GLY A 109 -15.74 -31.30 5.57
CA GLY A 109 -15.66 -31.66 4.15
C GLY A 109 -16.40 -30.75 3.16
N ARG A 110 -17.15 -29.74 3.61
CA ARG A 110 -17.85 -28.78 2.74
C ARG A 110 -17.12 -27.44 2.69
N LEU A 111 -16.11 -27.36 1.83
CA LEU A 111 -15.31 -26.15 1.64
C LEU A 111 -16.00 -25.17 0.69
N THR A 112 -15.75 -23.87 0.92
CA THR A 112 -16.11 -22.82 -0.04
C THR A 112 -15.23 -22.97 -1.29
N THR A 113 -15.85 -22.92 -2.46
CA THR A 113 -15.14 -23.05 -3.73
C THR A 113 -15.37 -21.85 -4.64
N PHE A 114 -14.36 -21.55 -5.47
CA PHE A 114 -14.32 -20.46 -6.43
C PHE A 114 -14.18 -21.02 -7.84
N TYR A 115 -14.80 -20.38 -8.82
CA TYR A 115 -14.79 -20.82 -10.22
C TYR A 115 -15.10 -19.64 -11.16
N ILE A 116 -14.87 -19.85 -12.47
CA ILE A 116 -15.23 -18.89 -13.52
C ILE A 116 -16.42 -19.45 -14.30
N LYS A 117 -17.52 -18.70 -14.36
CA LYS A 117 -18.67 -18.96 -15.21
C LYS A 117 -18.58 -18.13 -16.50
N ALA A 118 -19.19 -18.63 -17.57
CA ALA A 118 -19.40 -17.85 -18.79
C ALA A 118 -20.81 -17.26 -18.75
N GLU A 119 -20.91 -15.94 -18.73
CA GLU A 119 -22.17 -15.22 -18.84
C GLU A 119 -22.30 -14.61 -20.25
N PRO A 120 -23.52 -14.50 -20.80
CA PRO A 120 -23.72 -13.89 -22.11
C PRO A 120 -23.31 -12.41 -22.06
N VAL A 121 -22.66 -11.94 -23.11
CA VAL A 121 -22.34 -10.51 -23.27
C VAL A 121 -23.65 -9.74 -23.40
N PRO A 122 -23.92 -8.72 -22.58
CA PRO A 122 -25.14 -7.93 -22.71
C PRO A 122 -25.21 -7.24 -24.08
N GLU A 123 -26.35 -7.39 -24.75
CA GLU A 123 -26.67 -6.65 -25.97
C GLU A 123 -26.79 -5.16 -25.64
N ILE A 124 -26.09 -4.32 -26.41
CA ILE A 124 -26.19 -2.87 -26.25
C ILE A 124 -27.56 -2.47 -26.80
N THR A 125 -28.56 -2.35 -25.92
CA THR A 125 -29.75 -1.57 -26.25
C THR A 125 -29.35 -0.10 -26.10
N GLU A 126 -29.62 0.74 -27.11
CA GLU A 126 -29.21 2.15 -27.13
C GLU A 126 -29.82 3.01 -25.99
N GLU A 127 -30.69 2.45 -25.16
CA GLU A 127 -31.15 3.04 -23.91
C GLU A 127 -30.27 2.58 -22.73
N GLY A 128 -29.12 3.24 -22.56
CA GLY A 128 -28.24 2.94 -21.42
C GLY A 128 -26.84 3.52 -21.46
N GLN A 129 -26.51 4.45 -22.37
CA GLN A 129 -25.33 5.30 -22.22
C GLN A 129 -25.62 6.45 -21.25
N GLY A 130 -25.86 6.08 -20.00
CA GLY A 130 -25.76 6.98 -18.85
C GLY A 130 -24.62 6.45 -17.98
N ILE A 131 -23.43 7.03 -18.13
CA ILE A 131 -22.26 6.78 -17.27
C ILE A 131 -22.53 7.22 -15.81
N GLU A 132 -23.71 7.75 -15.50
CA GLU A 132 -24.11 8.23 -14.17
C GLU A 132 -24.73 7.15 -13.23
N GLY A 133 -24.79 5.88 -13.62
CA GLY A 133 -25.62 4.88 -12.91
C GLY A 133 -24.99 4.02 -11.81
N VAL A 134 -23.66 3.89 -11.70
CA VAL A 134 -23.01 2.94 -10.76
C VAL A 134 -22.39 3.61 -9.53
N LEU A 135 -22.19 4.94 -9.56
CA LEU A 135 -21.72 5.72 -8.40
C LEU A 135 -22.86 6.38 -7.60
N GLY A 136 -24.11 6.08 -7.93
CA GLY A 136 -25.29 6.77 -7.38
C GLY A 136 -26.02 6.00 -6.28
N ARG A 137 -25.39 5.70 -5.12
CA ARG A 137 -26.11 5.64 -3.81
C ARG A 137 -25.30 5.36 -2.56
N ASN A 138 -23.98 5.15 -2.63
CA ASN A 138 -23.19 5.14 -1.40
C ASN A 138 -22.85 6.60 -1.13
N ASN A 139 -23.54 7.23 -0.17
CA ASN A 139 -23.17 8.55 0.32
C ASN A 139 -21.64 8.60 0.41
N ALA A 140 -20.98 9.65 -0.11
CA ALA A 140 -19.52 9.78 0.04
C ALA A 140 -19.08 9.71 1.52
N ALA A 141 -20.01 9.98 2.45
CA ALA A 141 -19.87 9.79 3.89
C ALA A 141 -19.81 8.32 4.37
N ASP A 142 -20.17 7.35 3.53
CA ASP A 142 -20.31 5.91 3.85
C ASP A 142 -19.22 5.03 3.17
N LEU A 143 -18.43 5.61 2.26
CA LEU A 143 -17.25 4.95 1.70
C LEU A 143 -16.12 4.97 2.74
N GLN A 144 -16.16 3.98 3.64
CA GLN A 144 -15.16 3.78 4.68
C GLN A 144 -14.12 2.74 4.24
N ALA A 145 -12.84 3.12 4.26
CA ALA A 145 -11.72 2.19 4.11
C ALA A 145 -11.32 1.66 5.50
N SER A 146 -11.31 0.33 5.67
CA SER A 146 -10.82 -0.33 6.88
C SER A 146 -9.37 -0.75 6.68
N TYR A 147 -8.46 -0.14 7.43
CA TYR A 147 -7.03 -0.43 7.35
C TYR A 147 -6.68 -1.64 8.21
N GLN A 148 -6.02 -2.59 7.59
CA GLN A 148 -5.39 -3.71 8.25
C GLN A 148 -3.93 -3.39 8.48
N MET A 149 -3.48 -3.70 9.69
CA MET A 149 -2.08 -3.58 10.10
C MET A 149 -1.40 -4.91 9.78
N THR A 150 -0.32 -4.87 9.01
CA THR A 150 0.51 -6.04 8.77
C THR A 150 1.21 -6.49 10.07
N GLU A 151 1.35 -7.80 10.27
CA GLU A 151 2.00 -8.36 11.46
C GLU A 151 3.48 -7.95 11.55
N LEU A 152 3.97 -7.82 12.78
CA LEU A 152 5.31 -7.33 13.09
C LEU A 152 6.36 -8.33 12.58
N GLY A 153 7.16 -7.91 11.60
CA GLY A 153 8.26 -8.71 11.06
C GLY A 153 8.13 -9.11 9.58
N GLU A 154 6.98 -8.86 8.94
CA GLU A 154 6.81 -9.11 7.49
C GLU A 154 7.52 -8.06 6.60
N ILE A 155 7.89 -6.92 7.18
CA ILE A 155 8.62 -5.85 6.50
C ILE A 155 10.10 -6.15 6.65
N LYS A 156 10.86 -6.29 5.55
CA LYS A 156 12.31 -6.54 5.64
C LYS A 156 13.03 -5.21 5.90
N PRO A 157 13.52 -4.97 7.13
CA PRO A 157 14.31 -3.77 7.38
C PRO A 157 15.62 -3.82 6.57
N SER A 158 16.15 -2.65 6.21
CA SER A 158 17.49 -2.54 5.63
C SER A 158 18.54 -3.16 6.56
N TRP A 159 19.72 -3.57 6.07
CA TRP A 159 20.73 -4.27 6.92
C TRP A 159 21.16 -3.49 8.17
N ILE A 160 21.13 -2.15 8.11
CA ILE A 160 21.39 -1.27 9.26
C ILE A 160 20.19 -1.25 10.21
N ALA A 161 18.98 -1.18 9.65
CA ALA A 161 17.74 -1.25 10.41
C ALA A 161 17.51 -2.65 11.01
N SER A 162 17.92 -3.74 10.38
CA SER A 162 17.74 -5.11 10.90
C SER A 162 18.55 -5.34 12.17
N ARG A 163 19.71 -4.69 12.29
CA ARG A 163 20.53 -4.70 13.51
C ARG A 163 19.88 -3.92 14.66
N LEU A 164 19.16 -2.85 14.34
CA LEU A 164 18.51 -1.97 15.31
C LEU A 164 17.10 -2.46 15.69
N PHE A 165 16.37 -3.03 14.74
CA PHE A 165 15.00 -3.55 14.84
C PHE A 165 15.01 -5.09 14.81
N ARG A 166 15.76 -5.75 15.71
CA ARG A 166 15.92 -7.21 15.75
C ARG A 166 14.59 -8.02 15.79
N ARG A 167 13.46 -7.38 16.11
CA ARG A 167 12.09 -7.95 16.07
C ARG A 167 11.05 -6.97 15.50
N GLY A 168 11.44 -6.01 14.65
CA GLY A 168 10.54 -4.98 14.12
C GLY A 168 10.10 -3.90 15.13
N GLN A 169 10.68 -3.90 16.34
CA GLN A 169 10.38 -2.95 17.42
C GLN A 169 11.65 -2.48 18.11
N ILE A 170 11.65 -1.23 18.57
CA ILE A 170 12.66 -0.67 19.48
C ILE A 170 11.93 -0.15 20.71
N GLU A 171 12.32 -0.64 21.88
CA GLU A 171 11.89 -0.10 23.16
C GLU A 171 12.83 1.04 23.56
N LEU A 172 12.37 2.27 23.35
CA LEU A 172 13.04 3.48 23.79
C LEU A 172 12.72 3.72 25.27
N ARG A 173 13.64 3.27 26.13
CA ARG A 173 13.73 3.77 27.52
C ARG A 173 14.05 5.27 27.53
N GLN A 174 13.61 6.01 28.55
CA GLN A 174 13.80 7.46 28.67
C GLN A 174 15.26 7.93 28.44
N TRP A 175 16.26 7.14 28.85
CA TRP A 175 17.67 7.46 28.59
C TRP A 175 18.06 7.46 27.10
N HIS A 176 17.49 6.57 26.29
CA HIS A 176 17.74 6.56 24.84
C HIS A 176 17.23 7.83 24.15
N VAL A 177 16.13 8.41 24.64
CA VAL A 177 15.63 9.69 24.15
C VAL A 177 16.63 10.80 24.46
N TRP A 178 17.21 10.82 25.66
CA TRP A 178 18.28 11.76 26.02
C TRP A 178 19.56 11.54 25.21
N VAL A 179 19.91 10.30 24.89
CA VAL A 179 21.05 9.98 24.01
C VAL A 179 20.80 10.49 22.59
N ILE A 180 19.60 10.29 22.03
CA ILE A 180 19.23 10.80 20.70
C ILE A 180 19.23 12.34 20.71
N LEU A 181 18.60 12.97 21.70
CA LEU A 181 18.59 14.43 21.84
C LEU A 181 19.99 15.00 22.03
N GLY A 182 20.84 14.35 22.84
CA GLY A 182 22.23 14.73 23.03
C GLY A 182 23.04 14.61 21.73
N TRP A 183 22.86 13.52 20.99
CA TRP A 183 23.51 13.33 19.69
C TRP A 183 23.07 14.38 18.66
N LEU A 184 21.77 14.68 18.59
CA LEU A 184 21.24 15.76 17.74
C LEU A 184 21.78 17.12 18.15
N ALA A 185 21.88 17.40 19.46
CA ALA A 185 22.45 18.64 19.99
C ALA A 185 23.95 18.77 19.68
N ILE A 186 24.70 17.67 19.72
CA ILE A 186 26.12 17.64 19.31
C ILE A 186 26.26 17.97 17.83
N ILE A 187 25.47 17.33 16.96
CA ILE A 187 25.49 17.62 15.50
C ILE A 187 25.15 19.09 15.25
N ALA A 188 24.10 19.60 15.90
CA ALA A 188 23.73 21.00 15.81
C ALA A 188 24.85 21.93 16.30
N GLY A 189 25.45 21.63 17.45
CA GLY A 189 26.57 22.39 18.01
C GLY A 189 27.79 22.41 17.09
N PHE A 190 28.18 21.27 16.52
CA PHE A 190 29.27 21.18 15.54
C PHE A 190 28.95 21.98 14.28
N SER A 191 27.71 21.93 13.79
CA SER A 191 27.30 22.71 12.61
C SER A 191 27.43 24.22 12.84
N VAL A 192 27.04 24.71 14.02
CA VAL A 192 27.19 26.11 14.43
C VAL A 192 28.66 26.49 14.59
N LEU A 193 29.47 25.60 15.18
CA LEU A 193 30.89 25.85 15.37
C LEU A 193 31.65 25.93 14.04
N ILE A 194 31.32 25.05 13.08
CA ILE A 194 31.88 25.09 11.72
C ILE A 194 31.45 26.37 11.00
N ALA A 195 30.17 26.76 11.11
CA ALA A 195 29.67 28.01 10.53
C ALA A 195 30.38 29.23 11.13
N TYR A 196 30.60 29.24 12.45
CA TYR A 196 31.30 30.30 13.15
C TYR A 196 32.79 30.37 12.77
N ALA A 197 33.48 29.22 12.71
CA ALA A 197 34.87 29.16 12.27
C ALA A 197 35.03 29.61 10.82
N GLY A 198 34.10 29.20 9.94
CA GLY A 198 34.04 29.63 8.55
C GLY A 198 33.79 31.14 8.42
N TRP A 199 32.87 31.69 9.21
CA TRP A 199 32.63 33.13 9.31
C TRP A 199 33.89 33.90 9.76
N LEU A 200 34.58 33.40 10.79
CA LEU A 200 35.83 34.00 11.29
C LEU A 200 36.93 33.99 10.22
N SER A 201 37.05 32.89 9.48
CA SER A 201 38.02 32.73 8.38
C SER A 201 37.74 33.71 7.23
N LEU A 202 36.46 33.91 6.89
CA LEU A 202 36.03 34.85 5.84
C LEU A 202 36.12 36.33 6.27
N SER A 203 36.17 36.60 7.58
CA SER A 203 36.29 37.96 8.14
C SER A 203 37.71 38.53 8.02
N VAL A 204 38.71 37.71 7.67
CA VAL A 204 40.10 38.15 7.48
C VAL A 204 40.25 38.70 6.05
N PRO A 205 40.70 39.95 5.86
CA PRO A 205 40.82 40.55 4.54
C PRO A 205 41.90 39.84 3.70
N ARG A 206 41.45 39.06 2.72
CA ARG A 206 42.28 38.30 1.75
C ARG A 206 41.59 38.33 0.38
N PRO A 207 42.33 38.19 -0.74
CA PRO A 207 41.72 38.08 -2.06
C PRO A 207 40.84 36.83 -2.14
N VAL A 208 39.61 37.01 -2.60
CA VAL A 208 38.59 35.96 -2.67
C VAL A 208 39.03 34.88 -3.65
N THR A 209 39.22 33.66 -3.13
CA THR A 209 39.59 32.49 -3.92
C THR A 209 38.36 31.59 -4.14
N THR A 210 38.39 30.71 -5.15
CA THR A 210 37.33 29.70 -5.36
C THR A 210 37.08 28.82 -4.13
N SER A 211 38.12 28.57 -3.32
CA SER A 211 38.04 27.90 -2.03
C SER A 211 37.07 28.59 -1.06
N ASP A 212 37.08 29.93 -1.01
CA ASP A 212 36.24 30.70 -0.08
C ASP A 212 34.76 30.61 -0.47
N LEU A 213 34.48 30.56 -1.78
CA LEU A 213 33.13 30.35 -2.30
C LEU A 213 32.61 28.94 -1.96
N THR A 214 33.45 27.91 -2.12
CA THR A 214 33.06 26.54 -1.73
C THR A 214 32.84 26.40 -0.22
N LEU A 215 33.67 27.08 0.59
CA LEU A 215 33.54 27.11 2.03
C LEU A 215 32.22 27.80 2.42
N LEU A 216 31.91 28.95 1.83
CA LEU A 216 30.65 29.67 2.07
C LEU A 216 29.43 28.82 1.72
N VAL A 217 29.42 28.13 0.57
CA VAL A 217 28.30 27.25 0.20
C VAL A 217 28.18 26.07 1.17
N SER A 218 29.29 25.47 1.58
CA SER A 218 29.28 24.31 2.48
C SER A 218 28.72 24.64 3.88
N ILE A 219 28.97 25.87 4.39
CA ILE A 219 28.46 26.35 5.67
C ILE A 219 26.93 26.31 5.71
N PHE A 220 26.24 26.57 4.60
CA PHE A 220 24.78 26.55 4.55
C PHE A 220 24.23 25.20 4.09
N ALA A 221 24.86 24.58 3.09
CA ALA A 221 24.37 23.35 2.49
C ALA A 221 24.45 22.15 3.45
N ILE A 222 25.56 22.00 4.20
CA ILE A 222 25.75 20.85 5.09
C ILE A 222 24.76 20.88 6.28
N PRO A 223 24.59 21.98 7.02
CA PRO A 223 23.63 22.03 8.12
C PRO A 223 22.19 21.93 7.63
N TYR A 224 21.86 22.57 6.50
CA TYR A 224 20.52 22.45 5.91
C TYR A 224 20.22 21.01 5.48
N GLY A 225 21.17 20.34 4.84
CA GLY A 225 21.05 18.92 4.47
C GLY A 225 20.86 18.03 5.69
N ALA A 226 21.66 18.21 6.74
CA ALA A 226 21.53 17.47 8.00
C ALA A 226 20.19 17.73 8.69
N TRP A 227 19.71 18.97 8.67
CA TRP A 227 18.41 19.34 9.21
C TRP A 227 17.26 18.62 8.49
N VAL A 228 17.24 18.64 7.16
CA VAL A 228 16.16 18.05 6.36
C VAL A 228 16.16 16.53 6.42
N THR A 229 17.33 15.90 6.41
CA THR A 229 17.46 14.43 6.27
C THR A 229 17.50 13.69 7.60
N ILE A 230 18.09 14.29 8.65
CA ILE A 230 18.28 13.63 9.94
C ILE A 230 17.34 14.26 10.97
N ILE A 231 17.48 15.55 11.25
CA ILE A 231 16.82 16.16 12.43
C ILE A 231 15.30 16.23 12.27
N LYS A 232 14.82 16.75 11.14
CA LYS A 232 13.38 16.98 10.88
C LYS A 232 12.55 15.69 10.97
N PRO A 233 12.95 14.54 10.37
CA PRO A 233 12.21 13.28 10.54
C PRO A 233 12.05 12.82 11.99
N TRP A 234 13.08 12.96 12.84
CA TRP A 234 13.00 12.57 14.26
C TRP A 234 12.08 13.49 15.07
N ILE A 235 12.13 14.81 14.82
CA ILE A 235 11.22 15.77 15.46
C ILE A 235 9.77 15.45 15.09
N LEU A 236 9.49 15.25 13.79
CA LEU A 236 8.15 14.89 13.31
C LEU A 236 7.68 13.54 13.90
N LEU A 237 8.57 12.56 14.05
CA LEU A 237 8.24 11.28 14.68
C LEU A 237 7.81 11.46 16.15
N LEU A 238 8.47 12.34 16.89
CA LEU A 238 8.13 12.62 18.29
C LEU A 238 6.81 13.38 18.43
N ASP A 239 6.53 14.32 17.53
CA ASP A 239 5.32 15.14 17.54
C ASP A 239 4.10 14.38 17.00
N ASP A 240 4.19 13.89 15.77
CA ASP A 240 3.06 13.31 15.04
C ASP A 240 2.80 11.85 15.47
N ARG A 241 3.78 11.21 16.16
CA ARG A 241 3.79 9.82 16.66
C ARG A 241 3.62 8.74 15.59
N ILE A 242 3.29 9.10 14.36
CA ILE A 242 3.29 8.21 13.20
C ILE A 242 3.81 8.97 11.99
N VAL A 243 4.86 8.43 11.34
CA VAL A 243 5.50 9.06 10.19
C VAL A 243 5.88 7.97 9.18
N VAL A 244 5.78 8.28 7.88
CA VAL A 244 6.28 7.39 6.83
C VAL A 244 7.78 7.14 7.06
N ALA A 245 8.18 5.88 7.09
CA ALA A 245 9.58 5.52 7.27
C ALA A 245 10.40 6.09 6.12
N HIS A 246 11.51 6.76 6.44
CA HIS A 246 12.40 7.29 5.43
C HIS A 246 13.10 6.14 4.69
N GLU A 247 13.40 6.32 3.40
CA GLU A 247 14.00 5.32 2.49
C GLU A 247 15.32 4.72 2.99
N LEU A 248 15.98 5.34 3.97
CA LEU A 248 17.17 4.79 4.63
C LEU A 248 16.85 3.57 5.52
N PHE A 249 15.62 3.45 6.01
CA PHE A 249 15.20 2.40 6.96
C PHE A 249 14.33 1.31 6.34
N THR A 250 13.73 1.58 5.18
CA THR A 250 12.97 0.60 4.38
C THR A 250 13.81 0.20 3.17
N ASN A 251 13.77 -1.08 2.78
CA ASN A 251 14.44 -1.48 1.54
C ASN A 251 13.84 -0.72 0.35
N PHE A 252 14.66 -0.32 -0.62
CA PHE A 252 14.26 0.49 -1.79
C PHE A 252 13.12 -0.15 -2.61
N TYR A 253 12.94 -1.47 -2.45
CA TYR A 253 11.93 -2.29 -3.13
C TYR A 253 10.66 -2.58 -2.30
N GLU A 254 10.56 -2.09 -1.06
CA GLU A 254 9.37 -2.33 -0.22
C GLU A 254 8.49 -1.07 -0.12
N GLN A 255 7.23 -1.22 -0.54
CA GLN A 255 6.23 -0.13 -0.50
C GLN A 255 6.04 0.42 0.92
N SER A 256 5.97 1.76 1.02
CA SER A 256 5.76 2.60 2.21
C SER A 256 5.47 1.86 3.53
N ALA A 257 6.50 1.65 4.35
CA ALA A 257 6.33 1.32 5.76
C ALA A 257 6.19 2.60 6.59
N GLN A 258 5.54 2.51 7.75
CA GLN A 258 5.37 3.59 8.70
C GLN A 258 6.10 3.26 10.01
N PHE A 259 6.70 4.29 10.61
CA PHE A 259 7.11 4.23 12.01
C PHE A 259 5.96 4.68 12.89
N GLU A 260 5.57 3.85 13.84
CA GLU A 260 4.56 4.16 14.84
C GLU A 260 5.22 4.20 16.23
N LEU A 261 5.00 5.30 16.95
CA LEU A 261 5.44 5.50 18.32
C LEU A 261 4.28 5.22 19.28
N LEU A 262 4.31 4.06 19.93
CA LEU A 262 3.38 3.70 20.99
C LEU A 262 3.96 4.07 22.36
N ARG A 263 3.08 4.40 23.31
CA ARG A 263 3.44 4.44 24.74
C ARG A 263 2.87 3.19 25.40
N ASP A 264 3.74 2.38 25.97
CA ASP A 264 3.39 1.21 26.77
C ASP A 264 3.88 1.45 28.19
N GLY A 265 2.99 1.97 29.04
CA GLY A 265 3.35 2.48 30.37
C GLY A 265 4.40 3.61 30.31
N ASP A 266 5.57 3.38 30.92
CA ASP A 266 6.71 4.32 30.94
C ASP A 266 7.71 4.09 29.78
N LEU A 267 7.47 3.06 28.94
CA LEU A 267 8.30 2.75 27.78
C LEU A 267 7.68 3.35 26.52
N ARG A 268 8.53 3.93 25.67
CA ARG A 268 8.14 4.35 24.32
C ARG A 268 8.58 3.28 23.34
N VAL A 269 7.66 2.71 22.58
CA VAL A 269 7.98 1.65 21.61
C VAL A 269 7.84 2.21 20.20
N VAL A 270 8.94 2.23 19.44
CA VAL A 270 8.91 2.51 18.00
C VAL A 270 8.75 1.20 17.26
N ARG A 271 7.68 1.08 16.49
CA ARG A 271 7.36 -0.11 15.69
C ARG A 271 7.41 0.24 14.22
N LEU A 272 7.95 -0.66 13.41
CA LEU A 272 7.85 -0.59 11.95
C LEU A 272 6.62 -1.38 11.52
N VAL A 273 5.66 -0.69 10.93
CA VAL A 273 4.33 -1.23 10.64
C VAL A 273 3.91 -0.83 9.22
N ARG A 274 3.08 -1.63 8.58
CA ARG A 274 2.47 -1.27 7.29
C ARG A 274 0.96 -1.31 7.48
N TYR A 275 0.32 -0.18 7.24
CA TYR A 275 -1.13 -0.10 7.12
C TYR A 275 -1.51 -0.22 5.65
N SER A 276 -2.40 -1.17 5.37
CA SER A 276 -2.97 -1.36 4.03
C SER A 276 -4.49 -1.57 4.11
N ALA A 277 -5.23 -1.06 3.15
CA ALA A 277 -6.68 -1.28 3.07
C ALA A 277 -7.08 -1.71 1.65
N ALA A 278 -8.20 -2.39 1.50
CA ALA A 278 -8.83 -2.58 0.19
C ALA A 278 -9.63 -1.31 -0.15
N CYS A 279 -9.41 -0.77 -1.35
CA CYS A 279 -10.12 0.41 -1.83
C CYS A 279 -11.62 0.08 -1.97
N PRO A 280 -12.51 0.83 -1.31
CA PRO A 280 -13.93 0.55 -1.42
C PRO A 280 -14.50 0.90 -2.80
N ILE A 281 -13.77 1.65 -3.63
CA ILE A 281 -14.18 2.08 -4.98
C ILE A 281 -13.74 1.05 -6.03
N CYS A 282 -12.44 0.72 -6.11
CA CYS A 282 -11.91 -0.15 -7.18
C CYS A 282 -11.38 -1.52 -6.72
N GLY A 283 -11.34 -1.78 -5.40
CA GLY A 283 -10.78 -3.02 -4.85
C GLY A 283 -9.25 -3.08 -4.77
N ALA A 284 -8.53 -2.08 -5.32
CA ALA A 284 -7.07 -1.99 -5.26
C ALA A 284 -6.53 -1.75 -3.84
N THR A 285 -5.24 -2.03 -3.62
CA THR A 285 -4.61 -1.77 -2.31
C THR A 285 -4.42 -0.27 -2.08
N ILE A 286 -4.80 0.20 -0.90
CA ILE A 286 -4.52 1.55 -0.38
C ILE A 286 -3.29 1.47 0.51
N TYR A 287 -2.32 2.35 0.30
CA TYR A 287 -1.15 2.53 1.15
C TYR A 287 -1.18 3.90 1.83
N LEU A 288 -0.60 4.00 3.04
CA LEU A 288 -0.47 5.30 3.71
C LEU A 288 0.73 6.08 3.17
N GLU A 289 0.44 7.28 2.69
CA GLU A 289 1.41 8.25 2.18
C GLU A 289 1.27 9.60 2.88
N LYS A 290 2.22 10.50 2.62
CA LYS A 290 2.13 11.89 3.06
C LYS A 290 0.98 12.59 2.32
N GLY A 291 0.10 13.24 3.05
CA GLY A 291 -1.02 13.99 2.48
C GLY A 291 -0.67 15.35 1.89
N GLU A 292 0.60 15.75 1.92
CA GLU A 292 1.03 17.03 1.34
C GLU A 292 0.87 17.02 -0.20
N PRO A 293 0.48 18.15 -0.81
CA PRO A 293 0.29 19.48 -0.20
C PRO A 293 -1.07 19.70 0.49
N ASP A 294 -2.10 18.94 0.15
CA ASP A 294 -3.51 19.22 0.48
C ASP A 294 -3.84 18.99 1.97
N TYR A 295 -3.21 17.97 2.56
CA TYR A 295 -3.39 17.56 3.94
C TYR A 295 -2.05 17.61 4.70
N ARG A 296 -1.56 18.83 4.95
CA ARG A 296 -0.28 19.07 5.65
C ARG A 296 -0.21 18.34 7.00
N ARG A 297 0.94 17.71 7.27
CA ARG A 297 1.23 16.93 8.49
C ARG A 297 0.26 15.77 8.78
N ARG A 298 -0.57 15.35 7.81
CA ARG A 298 -1.44 14.19 7.94
C ARG A 298 -0.99 13.08 7.01
N LEU A 299 -1.16 11.84 7.47
CA LEU A 299 -1.07 10.67 6.61
C LEU A 299 -2.44 10.42 5.99
N VAL A 300 -2.45 10.10 4.71
CA VAL A 300 -3.65 9.76 3.95
C VAL A 300 -3.42 8.41 3.27
N GLY A 301 -4.49 7.63 3.16
CA GLY A 301 -4.47 6.43 2.32
C GLY A 301 -4.64 6.82 0.86
N ARG A 302 -3.68 6.47 0.01
CA ARG A 302 -3.79 6.61 -1.44
C ARG A 302 -3.94 5.23 -2.07
N CYS A 303 -4.93 5.12 -2.94
CA CYS A 303 -5.12 3.93 -3.76
C CYS A 303 -3.96 3.78 -4.75
N TYR A 304 -3.47 2.56 -4.92
CA TYR A 304 -2.41 2.26 -5.89
C TYR A 304 -2.80 2.57 -7.34
N GLU A 305 -4.05 2.30 -7.71
CA GLU A 305 -4.55 2.45 -9.09
C GLU A 305 -4.93 3.90 -9.42
N SER A 306 -5.47 4.63 -8.45
CA SER A 306 -5.89 6.03 -8.66
C SER A 306 -5.44 6.88 -7.47
N PRO A 307 -4.13 7.15 -7.33
CA PRO A 307 -3.56 7.78 -6.13
C PRO A 307 -3.99 9.25 -5.93
N ARG A 308 -4.48 9.91 -6.98
CA ARG A 308 -4.98 11.29 -6.93
C ARG A 308 -6.48 11.37 -6.64
N GLU A 309 -7.27 10.44 -7.14
CA GLU A 309 -8.75 10.48 -7.03
C GLU A 309 -9.27 9.69 -5.82
N HIS A 310 -8.65 8.54 -5.54
CA HIS A 310 -9.07 7.64 -4.45
C HIS A 310 -8.19 7.89 -3.22
N VAL A 311 -8.41 9.03 -2.57
CA VAL A 311 -7.71 9.45 -1.35
C VAL A 311 -8.62 9.25 -0.14
N PHE A 312 -8.12 8.60 0.90
CA PHE A 312 -8.87 8.31 2.12
C PHE A 312 -8.16 8.91 3.32
N SER A 313 -8.93 9.40 4.29
CA SER A 313 -8.36 9.78 5.58
C SER A 313 -7.84 8.55 6.31
N PHE A 314 -7.04 8.76 7.34
CA PHE A 314 -6.55 7.69 8.19
C PHE A 314 -6.61 8.12 9.64
N ASP A 315 -7.33 7.35 10.45
CA ASP A 315 -7.26 7.43 11.90
C ASP A 315 -6.56 6.18 12.44
N ARG A 316 -5.45 6.39 13.15
CA ARG A 316 -4.64 5.31 13.73
C ARG A 316 -5.37 4.50 14.80
N ILE A 317 -6.30 5.13 15.53
CA ILE A 317 -6.97 4.47 16.66
C ILE A 317 -8.07 3.56 16.14
N THR A 318 -8.95 4.12 15.31
CA THR A 318 -10.06 3.35 14.72
C THR A 318 -9.62 2.48 13.54
N ARG A 319 -8.44 2.75 12.95
CA ARG A 319 -7.93 2.13 11.72
C ARG A 319 -8.92 2.24 10.56
N CYS A 320 -9.66 3.34 10.54
CA CYS A 320 -10.64 3.61 9.51
C CYS A 320 -10.35 4.94 8.82
N GLY A 321 -10.79 5.03 7.56
CA GLY A 321 -10.67 6.20 6.72
C GLY A 321 -11.95 6.51 6.00
N ARG A 322 -12.23 7.78 5.77
CA ARG A 322 -13.33 8.24 4.90
C ARG A 322 -12.74 8.79 3.62
N LEU A 323 -13.50 8.70 2.52
CA LEU A 323 -13.10 9.31 1.26
C LEU A 323 -12.87 10.82 1.45
N LEU A 324 -11.70 11.27 1.06
CA LEU A 324 -11.31 12.68 0.98
C LEU A 324 -11.59 13.09 -0.47
N VAL A 325 -12.81 13.57 -0.72
CA VAL A 325 -13.17 14.15 -2.01
C VAL A 325 -12.49 15.50 -2.10
N ASP A 326 -11.56 15.65 -3.04
CA ASP A 326 -11.04 16.98 -3.39
C ASP A 326 -12.21 17.86 -3.80
N ARG A 327 -12.31 19.03 -3.15
CA ARG A 327 -13.27 20.08 -3.49
C ARG A 327 -12.60 21.17 -4.29
#